data_AF-A0A2U3F5S1-F1
#
_entry.id   AF-A0A2U3F5S1-F1
#
_cell.length_a   1.000
_cell.length_b   1.000
_cell.length_c   1.000
_cell.angle_alpha   90.00
_cell.angle_beta   90.00
_cell.angle_gamma   90.00
#
_symmetry.space_group_name_H-M   'P 1'
#
loop_
_entity.id
_entity.type
_entity.pdbx_description
1 polymer ?
#
loop_
_entity_poly.entity_id
_entity_poly.type
_entity_poly.pdbx_seq_one_letter_code
_entity_poly.pdbx_strand_id
1 'polypeptide(L)'
;MNTIWNEFVLLFNTNPALISFTWTVIAFGLGTWFGHWLAIKRDRLKEFNAVADPIAVVLMQKISLAQKGQTNNAQISSSDILKLSRMMTKRNALKLSKAFSTYQEGCKNCGTTSEHGDYSFHNPELFIAGAEQLLTFLKRR
;
A
#
# COMPACT_ATOMS: atom_id res chain seq x y z
N MET A 1 35.87 -26.48 -26.57
CA MET A 1 34.98 -25.31 -26.46
C MET A 1 34.59 -24.70 -27.82
N ASN A 2 35.08 -25.22 -28.97
CA ASN A 2 34.81 -24.65 -30.30
C ASN A 2 33.69 -25.34 -31.10
N THR A 3 33.34 -26.59 -30.78
CA THR A 3 32.37 -27.38 -31.56
C THR A 3 30.95 -26.87 -31.40
N ILE A 4 30.48 -26.64 -30.16
CA ILE A 4 29.16 -26.07 -29.88
C ILE A 4 28.99 -24.69 -30.54
N TRP A 5 30.07 -23.90 -30.56
CA TRP A 5 30.02 -22.55 -31.11
C TRP A 5 29.99 -22.54 -32.65
N ASN A 6 30.75 -23.43 -33.29
CA ASN A 6 30.70 -23.60 -34.73
C ASN A 6 29.34 -24.13 -35.19
N GLU A 7 28.74 -25.08 -34.48
CA GLU A 7 27.39 -25.60 -34.80
C GLU A 7 26.31 -24.52 -34.62
N PHE A 8 26.41 -23.70 -33.58
CA PHE A 8 25.50 -22.58 -33.36
C PHE A 8 25.55 -21.54 -34.49
N VAL A 9 26.77 -21.16 -34.92
CA VAL A 9 26.96 -20.21 -36.04
C VAL A 9 26.42 -20.79 -37.35
N LEU A 10 26.63 -22.08 -37.61
CA LEU A 10 26.11 -22.76 -38.79
C LEU A 10 24.58 -22.75 -38.80
N LEU A 11 23.94 -23.03 -37.67
CA LEU A 11 22.48 -23.03 -37.52
C LEU A 11 21.88 -21.63 -37.80
N PHE A 12 22.55 -20.58 -37.31
CA PHE A 12 22.17 -19.18 -37.59
C PHE A 12 22.32 -18.76 -39.04
N ASN A 13 23.38 -19.23 -39.71
CA ASN A 13 23.65 -18.87 -41.10
C ASN A 13 22.83 -19.70 -42.10
N THR A 14 22.39 -20.91 -41.71
CA THR A 14 21.63 -21.82 -42.57
C THR A 14 20.21 -21.31 -42.82
N ASN A 15 19.55 -20.72 -41.81
CA ASN A 15 18.17 -20.21 -41.94
C ASN A 15 17.90 -18.95 -41.09
N PRO A 16 18.50 -17.79 -41.43
CA PRO A 16 18.35 -16.56 -40.65
C PRO A 16 16.90 -16.04 -40.58
N ALA A 17 16.09 -16.32 -41.61
CA ALA A 17 14.68 -15.94 -41.65
C ALA A 17 13.83 -16.68 -40.60
N LEU A 18 14.04 -17.98 -40.42
CA LEU A 18 13.32 -18.76 -39.41
C LEU A 18 13.67 -18.30 -38.00
N ILE A 19 14.94 -18.01 -37.75
CA ILE A 19 15.40 -17.62 -36.42
C ILE A 19 14.90 -16.21 -36.06
N SER A 20 14.96 -15.26 -36.99
CA SER A 20 14.39 -13.92 -36.77
C SER A 20 12.88 -13.96 -36.56
N PHE A 21 12.16 -14.83 -37.29
CA PHE A 21 10.74 -15.06 -37.06
C PHE A 21 10.47 -15.63 -35.66
N THR A 22 11.16 -16.71 -35.27
CA THR A 22 11.05 -17.31 -33.94
C THR A 22 11.39 -16.30 -32.83
N TRP A 23 12.46 -15.52 -33.00
CA TRP A 23 12.82 -14.46 -32.07
C TRP A 23 11.74 -13.39 -31.94
N THR A 24 11.14 -12.97 -33.05
CA THR A 24 10.06 -11.98 -33.07
C THR A 24 8.82 -12.49 -32.32
N VAL A 25 8.44 -13.75 -32.55
CA VAL A 25 7.31 -14.38 -31.85
C VAL A 25 7.58 -14.48 -30.35
N ILE A 26 8.79 -14.89 -29.94
CA ILE A 26 9.17 -14.97 -28.53
C ILE A 26 9.18 -13.58 -27.88
N ALA A 27 9.78 -12.58 -28.53
CA ALA A 27 9.84 -11.21 -28.03
C ALA A 27 8.44 -10.61 -27.89
N PHE A 28 7.55 -10.84 -28.86
CA PHE A 28 6.16 -10.40 -28.81
C PHE A 28 5.38 -11.09 -27.69
N GLY A 29 5.55 -12.41 -27.53
CA GLY A 29 4.95 -13.18 -26.44
C GLY A 29 5.40 -12.69 -25.05
N LEU A 30 6.70 -12.45 -24.88
CA LEU A 30 7.24 -11.91 -23.62
C LEU A 30 6.74 -10.47 -23.38
N GLY A 31 6.68 -9.63 -24.41
CA GLY A 31 6.18 -8.26 -24.31
C GLY A 31 4.73 -8.20 -23.87
N THR A 32 3.86 -9.02 -24.48
CA THR A 32 2.44 -9.11 -24.12
C THR A 32 2.24 -9.65 -22.70
N TRP A 33 2.99 -10.70 -22.33
CA TRP A 33 2.98 -11.25 -20.98
C TRP A 33 3.40 -10.21 -19.93
N PHE A 34 4.51 -9.51 -20.18
CA PHE A 34 5.01 -8.50 -19.26
C PHE A 34 4.07 -7.30 -19.16
N GLY A 35 3.50 -6.86 -20.28
CA GLY A 35 2.49 -5.80 -20.31
C GLY A 35 1.24 -6.16 -19.50
N HIS A 36 0.73 -7.37 -19.66
CA HIS A 36 -0.42 -7.87 -18.90
C HIS A 36 -0.13 -7.93 -17.40
N TRP A 37 1.04 -8.46 -17.02
CA TRP A 37 1.47 -8.53 -15.62
C TRP A 37 1.60 -7.13 -14.99
N LEU A 38 2.18 -6.16 -15.70
CA LEU A 38 2.29 -4.77 -15.24
C LEU A 38 0.92 -4.11 -15.11
N ALA A 39 -0.01 -4.37 -16.02
CA ALA A 39 -1.37 -3.83 -15.97
C ALA A 39 -2.11 -4.29 -14.70
N ILE A 40 -2.08 -5.60 -14.40
CA ILE A 40 -2.67 -6.16 -13.18
C ILE A 40 -2.05 -5.52 -11.93
N LYS A 41 -0.72 -5.38 -11.90
CA LYS A 41 -0.02 -4.78 -10.77
C LYS A 41 -0.45 -3.33 -10.56
N ARG A 42 -0.55 -2.54 -11.63
CA ARG A 42 -0.99 -1.14 -11.59
C ARG A 42 -2.43 -1.02 -11.07
N ASP A 43 -3.33 -1.87 -11.53
CA ASP A 43 -4.74 -1.78 -11.14
C ASP A 43 -4.93 -2.16 -9.66
N ARG A 44 -4.19 -3.17 -9.17
CA ARG A 44 -4.13 -3.48 -7.72
C ARG A 44 -3.64 -2.29 -6.88
N LEU A 45 -2.64 -1.55 -7.36
CA LEU A 45 -2.13 -0.37 -6.66
C LEU A 45 -3.16 0.77 -6.65
N LYS A 46 -3.92 0.95 -7.73
CA LYS A 46 -5.02 1.93 -7.77
C LYS A 46 -6.13 1.58 -6.78
N GLU A 47 -6.55 0.31 -6.72
CA GLU A 47 -7.55 -0.16 -5.74
C GLU A 47 -7.08 0.09 -4.30
N PHE A 48 -5.81 -0.21 -4.01
CA PHE A 48 -5.23 0.07 -2.70
C PHE A 48 -5.26 1.57 -2.38
N ASN A 49 -4.75 2.41 -3.30
CA ASN A 49 -4.69 3.86 -3.11
C ASN A 49 -6.09 4.47 -2.98
N ALA A 50 -7.09 3.97 -3.72
CA ALA A 50 -8.48 4.42 -3.63
C ALA A 50 -9.10 4.21 -2.23
N VAL A 51 -8.65 3.18 -1.49
CA VAL A 51 -9.08 2.94 -0.10
C VAL A 51 -8.17 3.65 0.90
N ALA A 52 -6.86 3.70 0.65
CA ALA A 52 -5.88 4.28 1.57
C ALA A 52 -5.93 5.82 1.62
N ASP A 53 -6.08 6.49 0.47
CA ASP A 53 -6.08 7.96 0.36
C ASP A 53 -7.17 8.64 1.22
N PRO A 54 -8.46 8.21 1.21
CA PRO A 54 -9.46 8.84 2.06
C PRO A 54 -9.16 8.65 3.56
N ILE A 55 -8.63 7.49 3.96
CA ILE A 55 -8.25 7.22 5.35
C ILE A 55 -7.08 8.12 5.75
N ALA A 56 -6.09 8.30 4.87
CA ALA A 56 -4.93 9.15 5.10
C ALA A 56 -5.34 10.62 5.28
N VAL A 57 -6.25 11.14 4.44
CA VAL A 57 -6.77 12.51 4.55
C VAL A 57 -7.47 12.74 5.89
N VAL A 58 -8.36 11.82 6.30
CA VAL A 58 -9.04 11.91 7.60
C VAL A 58 -8.04 11.90 8.74
N LEU A 59 -7.02 11.05 8.67
CA LEU A 59 -6.01 10.95 9.73
C LEU A 59 -5.12 12.20 9.80
N MET A 60 -4.70 12.76 8.67
CA MET A 60 -3.96 14.02 8.61
C MET A 60 -4.78 15.18 9.18
N GLN A 61 -6.08 15.26 8.84
CA GLN A 61 -6.98 16.25 9.41
C GLN A 61 -7.03 16.12 10.94
N LYS A 62 -7.12 14.90 11.46
CA LYS A 62 -7.11 14.67 12.91
C LYS A 62 -5.81 15.09 13.59
N ILE A 63 -4.66 14.77 13.00
CA ILE A 63 -3.36 15.20 13.53
C ILE A 63 -3.32 16.73 13.60
N SER A 64 -3.75 17.41 12.52
CA SER A 64 -3.76 18.88 12.48
C SER A 64 -4.71 19.52 13.50
N LEU A 65 -5.83 18.86 13.83
CA LEU A 65 -6.79 19.34 14.83
C LEU A 65 -6.31 19.05 16.25
N ALA A 66 -5.73 17.86 16.49
CA ALA A 66 -5.10 17.51 17.75
C ALA A 66 -3.95 18.48 18.10
N GLN A 67 -3.15 18.88 17.12
CA GLN A 67 -2.10 19.89 17.30
C GLN A 67 -2.65 21.28 17.65
N LYS A 68 -3.89 21.59 17.26
CA LYS A 68 -4.59 22.85 17.60
C LYS A 68 -5.40 22.75 18.90
N GLY A 69 -5.33 21.62 19.61
CA GLY A 69 -6.12 21.37 20.81
C GLY A 69 -7.63 21.18 20.55
N GLN A 70 -8.02 20.91 19.31
CA GLN A 70 -9.41 20.70 18.90
C GLN A 70 -9.66 19.21 18.61
N THR A 71 -10.82 18.70 19.05
CA THR A 71 -11.24 17.34 18.75
C THR A 71 -12.18 17.31 17.54
N ASN A 72 -12.10 16.23 16.77
CA ASN A 72 -13.02 15.97 15.66
C ASN A 72 -13.64 14.59 15.83
N ASN A 73 -14.97 14.53 15.70
CA ASN A 73 -15.77 13.31 15.79
C ASN A 73 -15.68 12.39 14.57
N ALA A 74 -14.99 12.79 13.49
CA ALA A 74 -14.80 11.93 12.33
C ALA A 74 -14.12 10.61 12.74
N GLN A 75 -14.82 9.48 12.73
CA GLN A 75 -14.27 8.21 13.19
C GLN A 75 -13.78 7.40 11.99
N ILE A 76 -12.54 6.89 12.06
CA ILE A 76 -12.07 5.93 11.05
C ILE A 76 -12.80 4.62 11.33
N SER A 77 -13.62 4.17 10.39
CA SER A 77 -14.39 2.95 10.54
C SER A 77 -13.46 1.74 10.54
N SER A 78 -13.63 0.84 11.50
CA SER A 78 -12.94 -0.46 11.53
C SER A 78 -13.18 -1.27 10.25
N SER A 79 -14.31 -1.03 9.57
CA SER A 79 -14.64 -1.68 8.30
C SER A 79 -13.71 -1.27 7.15
N ASP A 80 -13.22 -0.03 7.13
CA ASP A 80 -12.33 0.48 6.07
C ASP A 80 -10.90 -0.03 6.27
N ILE A 81 -10.46 -0.15 7.52
CA ILE A 81 -9.20 -0.83 7.86
C ILE A 81 -9.26 -2.31 7.49
N LEU A 82 -10.41 -2.95 7.68
CA LEU A 82 -10.62 -4.35 7.30
C LEU A 82 -10.56 -4.52 5.76
N LYS A 83 -11.20 -3.63 4.99
CA LYS A 83 -11.07 -3.60 3.52
C LYS A 83 -9.61 -3.45 3.10
N LEU A 84 -8.87 -2.51 3.71
CA LEU A 84 -7.47 -2.30 3.40
C LEU A 84 -6.61 -3.53 3.73
N SER A 85 -6.86 -4.18 4.87
CA SER A 85 -6.13 -5.39 5.29
C SER A 85 -6.30 -6.57 4.32
N ARG A 86 -7.46 -6.69 3.67
CA ARG A 86 -7.72 -7.74 2.66
C ARG A 86 -6.91 -7.54 1.38
N MET A 87 -6.53 -6.30 1.07
CA MET A 87 -5.72 -5.95 -0.11
C MET A 87 -4.21 -6.13 0.15
N MET A 88 -3.81 -6.40 1.39
CA MET A 88 -2.42 -6.56 1.81
C MET A 88 -2.03 -8.02 2.01
N THR A 89 -0.72 -8.29 2.06
CA THR A 89 -0.22 -9.58 2.53
C THR A 89 -0.54 -9.77 4.01
N LYS A 90 -0.74 -11.02 4.46
CA LYS A 90 -1.06 -11.35 5.87
C LYS A 90 -0.12 -10.66 6.88
N ARG A 91 1.17 -10.58 6.58
CA ARG A 91 2.18 -9.91 7.41
C ARG A 91 1.92 -8.40 7.54
N ASN A 92 1.58 -7.74 6.44
CA ASN A 92 1.32 -6.30 6.44
C ASN A 92 -0.07 -5.99 7.03
N ALA A 93 -1.06 -6.84 6.79
CA ALA A 93 -2.38 -6.76 7.41
C ALA A 93 -2.30 -6.82 8.95
N LEU A 94 -1.49 -7.74 9.50
CA LEU A 94 -1.23 -7.84 10.95
C LEU A 94 -0.55 -6.59 11.53
N LYS A 95 0.39 -5.99 10.78
CA LYS A 95 1.04 -4.74 11.20
C LYS A 95 0.07 -3.57 11.18
N LEU A 96 -0.77 -3.48 10.13
CA LEU A 96 -1.82 -2.47 10.01
C LEU A 96 -2.84 -2.59 11.15
N SER A 97 -3.31 -3.80 11.47
CA SER A 97 -4.26 -4.00 12.56
C SER A 97 -3.66 -3.63 13.91
N LYS A 98 -2.38 -3.94 14.13
CA LYS A 98 -1.66 -3.53 15.36
C LYS A 98 -1.54 -2.01 15.46
N ALA A 99 -1.14 -1.34 14.37
CA ALA A 99 -1.08 0.12 14.33
C ALA A 99 -2.45 0.76 14.59
N PHE A 100 -3.51 0.19 14.03
CA PHE A 100 -4.87 0.65 14.27
C PHE A 100 -5.31 0.46 15.73
N SER A 101 -4.99 -0.66 16.37
CA SER A 101 -5.28 -0.85 17.80
C SER A 101 -4.55 0.17 18.68
N THR A 102 -3.28 0.47 18.40
CA THR A 102 -2.51 1.50 19.12
C THR A 102 -3.10 2.88 18.92
N TYR A 103 -3.54 3.21 17.70
CA TYR A 103 -4.26 4.45 17.43
C TYR A 103 -5.59 4.53 18.19
N GLN A 104 -6.35 3.44 18.25
CA GLN A 104 -7.63 3.39 18.96
C GLN A 104 -7.46 3.51 20.48
N GLU A 105 -6.41 2.91 21.03
CA GLU A 105 -6.01 3.08 22.44
C GLU A 105 -5.58 4.52 22.72
N GLY A 106 -4.79 5.11 21.82
CA GLY A 106 -4.45 6.53 21.84
C GLY A 106 -5.70 7.39 21.89
N CYS A 107 -6.68 7.17 21.01
CA CYS A 107 -7.98 7.87 20.98
C CYS A 107 -8.75 7.79 22.31
N LYS A 108 -8.73 6.62 22.98
CA LYS A 108 -9.41 6.43 24.28
C LYS A 108 -8.71 7.17 25.41
N ASN A 109 -7.39 7.25 25.36
CA ASN A 109 -6.55 7.88 26.39
C ASN A 109 -6.26 9.36 26.10
N CYS A 110 -6.79 9.91 25.00
CA CYS A 110 -6.62 11.30 24.56
C CYS A 110 -7.20 12.32 25.53
N GLY A 111 -8.24 11.95 26.27
CA GLY A 111 -8.90 12.86 27.18
C GLY A 111 -9.90 12.16 28.08
N THR A 112 -10.13 12.77 29.24
CA THR A 112 -11.15 12.36 30.20
C THR A 112 -12.30 13.35 30.13
N THR A 113 -13.52 12.83 30.08
CA THR A 113 -14.70 13.64 30.32
C THR A 113 -14.77 13.87 31.83
N SER A 114 -14.61 15.11 32.28
CA SER A 114 -14.86 15.44 33.68
C SER A 114 -16.34 15.21 34.02
N GLU A 115 -16.65 14.96 35.30
CA GLU A 115 -18.02 14.75 35.79
C GLU A 115 -18.98 15.92 35.46
N HIS A 116 -18.46 17.09 35.09
CA HIS A 116 -19.22 18.28 34.68
C HIS A 116 -19.46 18.39 33.17
N GLY A 117 -19.06 17.40 32.36
CA GLY A 117 -19.31 17.36 30.91
C GLY A 117 -18.23 17.99 30.03
N ASP A 118 -17.20 18.62 30.62
CA ASP A 118 -16.07 19.18 29.87
C ASP A 118 -15.06 18.08 29.49
N TYR A 119 -14.77 17.98 28.20
CA TYR A 119 -13.76 17.06 27.64
C TYR A 119 -12.39 17.73 27.67
N SER A 120 -11.48 17.22 28.51
CA SER A 120 -10.11 17.71 28.58
C SER A 120 -9.17 16.82 27.77
N PHE A 121 -8.55 17.37 26.73
CA PHE A 121 -7.56 16.69 25.91
C PHE A 121 -6.18 16.79 26.59
N HIS A 122 -5.70 15.70 27.19
CA HIS A 122 -4.47 15.71 28.00
C HIS A 122 -3.27 15.05 27.33
N ASN A 123 -3.49 14.17 26.33
CA ASN A 123 -2.40 13.43 25.69
C ASN A 123 -2.45 13.48 24.14
N PRO A 124 -2.15 14.64 23.52
CA PRO A 124 -2.02 14.76 22.06
C PRO A 124 -0.93 13.84 21.49
N GLU A 125 0.16 13.66 22.22
CA GLU A 125 1.39 13.06 21.69
C GLU A 125 1.24 11.56 21.41
N LEU A 126 0.58 10.81 22.30
CA LEU A 126 0.29 9.38 22.10
C LEU A 126 -0.64 9.15 20.91
N PHE A 127 -1.59 10.05 20.71
CA PHE A 127 -2.50 10.03 19.58
C PHE A 127 -1.78 10.32 18.26
N ILE A 128 -0.96 11.37 18.23
CA ILE A 128 -0.19 11.78 17.04
C ILE A 128 0.79 10.67 16.65
N ALA A 129 1.52 10.09 17.61
CA ALA A 129 2.45 9.00 17.34
C ALA A 129 1.75 7.75 16.77
N GLY A 130 0.59 7.36 17.31
CA GLY A 130 -0.21 6.25 16.78
C GLY A 130 -0.76 6.53 15.38
N ALA A 131 -1.19 7.77 15.14
CA ALA A 131 -1.67 8.22 13.84
C ALA A 131 -0.53 8.23 12.79
N GLU A 132 0.65 8.74 13.12
CA GLU A 132 1.82 8.73 12.23
C GLU A 132 2.29 7.31 11.86
N GLN A 133 2.26 6.38 12.83
CA GLN A 133 2.54 4.97 12.56
C GLN A 133 1.52 4.38 11.57
N LEU A 134 0.24 4.69 11.72
CA LEU A 134 -0.81 4.23 10.79
C LEU A 134 -0.64 4.85 9.40
N LEU A 135 -0.29 6.14 9.32
CA LEU A 135 -0.02 6.86 8.07
C LEU A 135 1.13 6.23 7.27
N THR A 136 2.14 5.69 7.94
CA THR A 136 3.25 5.01 7.27
C THR A 136 2.79 3.80 6.45
N PHE A 137 1.72 3.11 6.88
CA PHE A 137 1.12 1.99 6.14
C PHE A 137 0.16 2.43 5.04
N LEU A 138 -0.38 3.66 5.16
CA LEU A 138 -1.30 4.27 4.20
C LEU A 138 -0.57 5.06 3.10
N LYS A 139 0.77 5.18 3.18
CA LYS A 139 1.56 5.92 2.20
C LYS A 139 1.42 5.26 0.82
N ARG A 140 1.06 6.09 -0.17
CA ARG A 140 0.82 5.74 -1.58
C ARG A 140 1.92 4.81 -2.13
N ARG A 141 1.50 3.73 -2.78
CA ARG A 141 2.37 2.73 -3.44
C ARG A 141 2.17 2.70 -4.94
#